data_AF-A0A846XXC7-F1
#
_entry.id   AF-A0A846XXC7-F1
#
_cell.length_a   1.000
_cell.length_b   1.000
_cell.length_c   1.000
_cell.angle_alpha   90.00
_cell.angle_beta   90.00
_cell.angle_gamma   90.00
#
_symmetry.space_group_name_H-M   'P 1'
#
loop_
_entity.id
_entity.type
_entity.pdbx_description
1 polymer ?
#
loop_
_entity_poly.entity_id
_entity_poly.type
_entity_poly.pdbx_seq_one_letter_code
_entity_poly.pdbx_strand_id
1 'polypeptide(L)'
;MLPTVGSIAAGLCPISLRKGHGRHLAARLDCGGFWAHSSFVDLAAQFDLQARACDKLGSPLYGVLLRAVGRDVGDGGPCADVLRGYESVPFADALPLRLMAGVHALVLSGAAADLAPFYPSSGADPVLDPAVARIPFRQTVIDRHDWIRDWLTRPPQTNEVGRAVPLLAGLLAAVAVTPLPVRLLELGTSGGLNLRADHFRWDSEEIGWGPVDSPVRITDAWRGPVPQWLTSAVRHHPRIDVVERRGCDPTPLNPLSARDSLALRAYVWPDQRARATRLDGALQVAQQVPAEIVLQGAGEFLAGTEVVPGTLTVVWHSVMRQYVAADEWRAVTAELDRLAAASRPDAAFACVAFEPQGNSDDRNGFRLTVRIGRDEPTILARAMPHGVPAFAYPADQ
;
A
#
# COMPACT_ATOMS: atom_id res chain seq x y z
N MET A 1 -13.68 -29.31 13.54
CA MET A 1 -13.10 -28.75 14.78
C MET A 1 -12.21 -27.59 14.38
N LEU A 2 -12.69 -26.37 14.56
CA LEU A 2 -11.92 -25.14 14.35
C LEU A 2 -11.32 -24.72 15.71
N PRO A 3 -10.04 -24.33 15.79
CA PRO A 3 -9.48 -23.84 17.04
C PRO A 3 -10.00 -22.42 17.31
N THR A 4 -10.63 -22.25 18.47
CA THR A 4 -10.95 -20.98 19.10
C THR A 4 -9.68 -20.20 19.43
N VAL A 5 -9.56 -18.98 18.90
CA VAL A 5 -8.54 -18.01 19.32
C VAL A 5 -9.13 -17.11 20.40
N GLY A 6 -8.43 -17.05 21.54
CA GLY A 6 -8.88 -16.44 22.78
C GLY A 6 -9.05 -14.93 22.72
N SER A 7 -10.09 -14.46 23.41
CA SER A 7 -10.34 -13.06 23.75
C SER A 7 -9.34 -12.61 24.83
N ILE A 8 -8.65 -11.49 24.60
CA ILE A 8 -7.86 -10.81 25.64
C ILE A 8 -8.36 -9.37 25.75
N ALA A 9 -8.89 -9.07 26.94
CA ALA A 9 -9.27 -7.75 27.38
C ALA A 9 -8.03 -6.88 27.65
N ALA A 10 -8.06 -5.60 27.25
CA ALA A 10 -7.03 -4.62 27.60
C ALA A 10 -7.67 -3.38 28.24
N GLY A 11 -7.07 -2.95 29.35
CA GLY A 11 -7.60 -2.03 30.34
C GLY A 11 -7.86 -0.59 29.87
N LEU A 12 -8.92 -0.03 30.43
CA LEU A 12 -9.29 1.38 30.37
C LEU A 12 -8.39 2.23 31.28
N CYS A 13 -8.03 3.44 30.84
CA CYS A 13 -7.65 4.53 31.74
C CYS A 13 -8.39 5.83 31.30
N PRO A 14 -8.95 6.65 32.23
CA PRO A 14 -10.11 7.48 31.97
C PRO A 14 -9.76 8.92 31.57
N ILE A 15 -10.57 9.52 30.69
CA ILE A 15 -10.53 10.96 30.39
C ILE A 15 -11.61 11.66 31.22
N SER A 16 -11.18 12.68 31.96
CA SER A 16 -11.99 13.58 32.79
C SER A 16 -12.85 14.52 31.92
N LEU A 17 -14.15 14.59 32.23
CA LEU A 17 -15.13 15.49 31.63
C LEU A 17 -15.07 16.88 32.31
N ARG A 18 -14.81 17.94 31.54
CA ARG A 18 -15.25 19.30 31.90
C ARG A 18 -16.39 19.74 30.99
N LYS A 19 -17.52 20.08 31.62
CA LYS A 19 -18.72 20.68 31.01
C LYS A 19 -18.45 22.15 30.67
N GLY A 20 -18.83 22.57 29.45
CA GLY A 20 -18.94 23.97 29.04
C GLY A 20 -20.09 24.10 28.04
N HIS A 21 -20.98 25.06 28.29
CA HIS A 21 -22.30 25.21 27.66
C HIS A 21 -22.25 25.80 26.23
N GLY A 22 -23.18 25.36 25.36
CA GLY A 22 -23.87 26.25 24.43
C GLY A 22 -23.55 26.17 22.91
N ARG A 23 -24.55 25.67 22.18
CA ARG A 23 -24.96 25.97 20.78
C ARG A 23 -24.28 25.22 19.60
N HIS A 24 -25.18 24.71 18.74
CA HIS A 24 -25.04 24.10 17.40
C HIS A 24 -24.36 22.74 17.30
N LEU A 25 -25.17 21.68 17.46
CA LEU A 25 -24.84 20.31 17.10
C LEU A 25 -24.97 20.14 15.57
N ALA A 26 -23.93 20.48 14.81
CA ALA A 26 -23.71 19.92 13.49
C ALA A 26 -22.75 18.74 13.67
N ALA A 27 -23.27 17.51 13.58
CA ALA A 27 -22.46 16.31 13.58
C ALA A 27 -21.59 16.31 12.31
N ARG A 28 -20.36 16.83 12.43
CA ARG A 28 -19.29 16.63 11.45
C ARG A 28 -18.70 15.24 11.70
N LEU A 29 -18.99 14.30 10.81
CA LEU A 29 -18.24 13.05 10.68
C LEU A 29 -16.87 13.39 10.09
N ASP A 30 -15.89 13.54 10.97
CA ASP A 30 -14.49 13.74 10.64
C ASP A 30 -13.91 12.42 10.14
N CYS A 31 -13.62 12.31 8.84
CA CYS A 31 -13.09 11.10 8.20
C CYS A 31 -11.55 10.99 8.32
N GLY A 32 -10.94 11.65 9.31
CA GLY A 32 -9.49 11.82 9.45
C GLY A 32 -8.77 10.82 10.36
N GLY A 33 -9.44 9.78 10.87
CA GLY A 33 -8.81 8.78 11.72
C GLY A 33 -9.69 7.56 11.93
N PHE A 34 -9.66 6.60 11.00
CA PHE A 34 -10.60 5.47 11.01
C PHE A 34 -9.96 4.09 11.24
N TRP A 35 -8.64 4.02 11.42
CA TRP A 35 -7.92 2.73 11.42
C TRP A 35 -7.56 2.17 12.80
N ALA A 36 -8.18 2.66 13.88
CA ALA A 36 -7.89 2.11 15.20
C ALA A 36 -9.08 2.24 16.16
N HIS A 37 -10.23 1.66 15.84
CA HIS A 37 -11.22 1.20 16.84
C HIS A 37 -12.05 0.07 16.21
N SER A 38 -11.96 -1.13 16.81
CA SER A 38 -12.66 -2.34 16.37
C SER A 38 -14.12 -2.28 16.81
N SER A 39 -14.95 -1.51 16.11
CA SER A 39 -16.40 -1.65 16.17
C SER A 39 -16.86 -2.54 15.02
N PHE A 40 -17.66 -3.55 15.33
CA PHE A 40 -18.35 -4.32 14.30
C PHE A 40 -19.27 -3.38 13.53
N VAL A 41 -18.89 -3.07 12.30
CA VAL A 41 -19.75 -2.37 11.35
C VAL A 41 -20.52 -3.45 10.60
N ASP A 42 -21.85 -3.31 10.56
CA ASP A 42 -22.71 -4.17 9.77
C ASP A 42 -22.19 -4.33 8.33
N LEU A 43 -22.32 -5.53 7.77
CA LEU A 43 -21.71 -5.88 6.49
C LEU A 43 -22.16 -4.94 5.36
N ALA A 44 -23.45 -4.61 5.27
CA ALA A 44 -23.94 -3.69 4.25
C ALA A 44 -23.36 -2.27 4.43
N ALA A 45 -23.20 -1.81 5.67
CA ALA A 45 -22.59 -0.52 5.99
C ALA A 45 -21.10 -0.47 5.64
N GLN A 46 -20.37 -1.60 5.70
CA GLN A 46 -18.98 -1.67 5.21
C GLN A 46 -18.86 -1.37 3.72
N PHE A 47 -19.77 -1.89 2.89
CA PHE A 47 -19.80 -1.60 1.45
C PHE A 47 -20.05 -0.12 1.16
N ASP A 48 -20.96 0.52 1.90
CA ASP A 48 -21.24 1.95 1.77
C ASP A 48 -20.06 2.84 2.22
N LEU A 49 -19.35 2.46 3.29
CA LEU A 49 -18.10 3.11 3.69
C LEU A 49 -17.03 3.00 2.60
N GLN A 50 -16.83 1.80 2.03
CA GLN A 50 -15.87 1.61 0.95
C GLN A 50 -16.28 2.40 -0.31
N ALA A 51 -17.58 2.47 -0.63
CA ALA A 51 -18.09 3.23 -1.77
C ALA A 51 -17.72 4.72 -1.68
N ARG A 52 -17.91 5.33 -0.50
CA ARG A 52 -17.50 6.72 -0.25
C ARG A 52 -16.00 6.92 -0.43
N ALA A 53 -15.18 5.97 0.01
CA ALA A 53 -13.74 6.03 -0.18
C ALA A 53 -13.38 5.94 -1.68
N CYS A 54 -14.04 5.05 -2.44
CA CYS A 54 -13.83 4.93 -3.89
C CYS A 54 -14.22 6.20 -4.65
N ASP A 55 -15.36 6.82 -4.34
CA ASP A 55 -15.76 8.10 -4.96
C ASP A 55 -14.72 9.20 -4.70
N LYS A 56 -14.29 9.34 -3.44
CA LYS A 56 -13.31 10.35 -3.02
C LYS A 56 -11.96 10.15 -3.70
N LEU A 57 -11.56 8.90 -3.92
CA LEU A 57 -10.25 8.52 -4.46
C LEU A 57 -10.28 8.19 -5.97
N GLY A 58 -11.36 8.58 -6.66
CA GLY A 58 -11.42 8.59 -8.13
C GLY A 58 -11.78 7.25 -8.77
N SER A 59 -12.68 6.47 -8.17
CA SER A 59 -13.30 5.29 -8.81
C SER A 59 -14.83 5.35 -8.72
N PRO A 60 -15.48 6.11 -9.62
CA PRO A 60 -16.94 6.21 -9.67
C PRO A 60 -17.61 4.86 -9.97
N LEU A 61 -16.99 3.99 -10.78
CA LEU A 61 -17.50 2.66 -11.06
C LEU A 61 -17.63 1.83 -9.78
N TYR A 62 -16.57 1.74 -8.98
CA TYR A 62 -16.63 1.02 -7.71
C TYR A 62 -17.58 1.67 -6.73
N GLY A 63 -17.65 3.00 -6.67
CA GLY A 63 -18.63 3.71 -5.84
C GLY A 63 -20.08 3.33 -6.14
N VAL A 64 -20.42 3.14 -7.42
CA VAL A 64 -21.75 2.67 -7.84
C VAL A 64 -21.96 1.20 -7.51
N LEU A 65 -21.02 0.32 -7.87
CA LEU A 65 -21.14 -1.12 -7.68
C LEU A 65 -21.20 -1.50 -6.20
N LEU A 66 -20.35 -0.91 -5.36
CA LEU A 66 -20.33 -1.17 -3.91
C LEU A 66 -21.65 -0.80 -3.24
N ARG A 67 -22.29 0.32 -3.61
CA ARG A 67 -23.64 0.67 -3.11
C ARG A 67 -24.71 -0.29 -3.60
N ALA A 68 -24.58 -0.84 -4.81
CA ALA A 68 -25.48 -1.86 -5.30
C ALA A 68 -25.31 -3.17 -4.50
N VAL A 69 -24.07 -3.57 -4.22
CA VAL A 69 -23.76 -4.72 -3.36
C VAL A 69 -24.31 -4.53 -1.96
N GLY A 70 -24.10 -3.37 -1.31
CA GLY A 70 -24.62 -3.12 0.03
C GLY A 70 -26.15 -3.27 0.13
N ARG A 71 -26.89 -2.83 -0.91
CA ARG A 71 -28.34 -3.05 -1.00
C ARG A 71 -28.70 -4.52 -1.22
N ASP A 72 -28.02 -5.20 -2.15
CA ASP A 72 -28.24 -6.62 -2.43
C ASP A 72 -27.95 -7.48 -1.18
N VAL A 73 -26.95 -7.13 -0.38
CA VAL A 73 -26.67 -7.76 0.92
C VAL A 73 -27.82 -7.55 1.90
N GLY A 74 -28.31 -6.32 2.05
CA GLY A 74 -29.45 -6.00 2.93
C GLY A 74 -30.75 -6.70 2.53
N ASP A 75 -30.94 -6.94 1.24
CA ASP A 75 -32.12 -7.61 0.67
C ASP A 75 -31.98 -9.15 0.66
N GLY A 76 -30.83 -9.71 1.07
CA GLY A 76 -30.58 -11.16 1.07
C GLY A 76 -30.36 -11.76 -0.33
N GLY A 77 -29.82 -10.97 -1.27
CA GLY A 77 -29.56 -11.37 -2.66
C GLY A 77 -28.28 -12.22 -2.87
N PRO A 78 -27.88 -12.43 -4.14
CA PRO A 78 -26.70 -13.22 -4.49
C PRO A 78 -25.38 -12.74 -3.87
N CYS A 79 -25.22 -11.44 -3.66
CA CYS A 79 -24.05 -10.91 -2.96
C CYS A 79 -24.10 -11.25 -1.46
N ALA A 80 -25.27 -11.30 -0.84
CA ALA A 80 -25.40 -11.82 0.53
C ALA A 80 -24.98 -13.29 0.60
N ASP A 81 -25.38 -14.09 -0.40
CA ASP A 81 -25.09 -15.52 -0.43
C ASP A 81 -23.60 -15.83 -0.62
N VAL A 82 -22.93 -15.14 -1.54
CA VAL A 82 -21.48 -15.32 -1.77
C VAL A 82 -20.66 -14.89 -0.55
N LEU A 83 -21.15 -13.92 0.24
CA LEU A 83 -20.51 -13.40 1.45
C LEU A 83 -20.89 -14.18 2.72
N ARG A 84 -21.71 -15.23 2.62
CA ARG A 84 -22.12 -16.04 3.78
C ARG A 84 -20.90 -16.60 4.53
N GLY A 85 -20.85 -16.33 5.83
CA GLY A 85 -19.73 -16.66 6.72
C GLY A 85 -18.74 -15.51 6.97
N TYR A 86 -18.92 -14.36 6.30
CA TYR A 86 -18.09 -13.17 6.48
C TYR A 86 -18.81 -12.02 7.23
N GLU A 87 -19.96 -12.30 7.85
CA GLU A 87 -20.85 -11.28 8.44
C GLU A 87 -20.20 -10.52 9.61
N SER A 88 -19.22 -11.13 10.28
CA SER A 88 -18.51 -10.57 11.43
C SER A 88 -17.07 -10.11 11.11
N VAL A 89 -16.69 -10.08 9.84
CA VAL A 89 -15.33 -9.70 9.44
C VAL A 89 -15.12 -8.20 9.67
N PRO A 90 -14.02 -7.79 10.33
CA PRO A 90 -13.72 -6.38 10.52
C PRO A 90 -13.53 -5.64 9.20
N PHE A 91 -13.90 -4.35 9.16
CA PHE A 91 -13.66 -3.51 7.98
C PHE A 91 -12.19 -3.46 7.55
N ALA A 92 -11.25 -3.57 8.50
CA ALA A 92 -9.82 -3.59 8.26
C ALA A 92 -9.36 -4.76 7.35
N ASP A 93 -10.12 -5.85 7.29
CA ASP A 93 -9.84 -6.98 6.42
C ASP A 93 -10.17 -6.68 4.94
N ALA A 94 -10.77 -5.52 4.66
CA ALA A 94 -11.05 -5.01 3.32
C ALA A 94 -11.93 -5.94 2.48
N LEU A 95 -12.87 -6.67 3.11
CA LEU A 95 -13.78 -7.60 2.44
C LEU A 95 -14.48 -7.00 1.21
N PRO A 96 -15.01 -5.74 1.24
CA PRO A 96 -15.57 -5.13 0.05
C PRO A 96 -14.59 -5.08 -1.13
N LEU A 97 -13.31 -4.75 -0.89
CA LEU A 97 -12.29 -4.72 -1.93
C LEU A 97 -11.92 -6.12 -2.43
N ARG A 98 -12.00 -7.16 -1.59
CA ARG A 98 -11.78 -8.55 -2.02
C ARG A 98 -12.85 -8.99 -3.01
N LEU A 99 -14.12 -8.69 -2.74
CA LEU A 99 -15.22 -8.97 -3.67
C LEU A 99 -15.00 -8.25 -5.01
N MET A 100 -14.72 -6.94 -4.95
CA MET A 100 -14.51 -6.14 -6.16
C MET A 100 -13.32 -6.63 -6.98
N ALA A 101 -12.21 -7.01 -6.33
CA ALA A 101 -11.05 -7.58 -7.00
C ALA A 101 -11.36 -8.95 -7.62
N GLY A 102 -12.14 -9.81 -6.96
CA GLY A 102 -12.53 -11.11 -7.51
C GLY A 102 -13.30 -10.98 -8.81
N VAL A 103 -14.22 -10.01 -8.89
CA VAL A 103 -14.94 -9.68 -10.13
C VAL A 103 -14.01 -9.02 -11.15
N HIS A 104 -13.16 -8.08 -10.73
CA HIS A 104 -12.22 -7.42 -11.62
C HIS A 104 -11.23 -8.41 -12.26
N ALA A 105 -10.78 -9.44 -11.53
CA ALA A 105 -9.96 -10.51 -12.08
C ALA A 105 -10.67 -11.30 -13.20
N LEU A 106 -11.99 -11.51 -13.09
CA LEU A 106 -12.79 -12.11 -14.17
C LEU A 106 -12.86 -11.19 -15.39
N VAL A 107 -12.99 -9.88 -15.18
CA VAL A 107 -12.97 -8.90 -16.28
C VAL A 107 -11.62 -8.89 -16.99
N LEU A 108 -10.52 -8.80 -16.24
CA LEU A 108 -9.16 -8.77 -16.77
C LEU A 108 -8.77 -10.06 -17.51
N SER A 109 -9.32 -11.21 -17.09
CA SER A 109 -9.11 -12.50 -17.76
C SER A 109 -10.08 -12.78 -18.91
N GLY A 110 -11.05 -11.89 -19.16
CA GLY A 110 -12.09 -12.07 -20.18
C GLY A 110 -13.23 -13.02 -19.78
N ALA A 111 -13.21 -13.56 -18.56
CA ALA A 111 -14.22 -14.48 -18.04
C ALA A 111 -15.56 -13.80 -17.66
N ALA A 112 -15.61 -12.46 -17.67
CA ALA A 112 -16.79 -11.63 -17.50
C ALA A 112 -16.89 -10.55 -18.61
N ALA A 113 -17.05 -11.00 -19.86
CA ALA A 113 -17.05 -10.14 -21.05
C ALA A 113 -18.12 -9.03 -21.00
N ASP A 114 -19.30 -9.29 -20.43
CA ASP A 114 -20.39 -8.31 -20.33
C ASP A 114 -20.07 -7.12 -19.41
N LEU A 115 -19.07 -7.28 -18.53
CA LEU A 115 -18.57 -6.21 -17.67
C LEU A 115 -17.45 -5.40 -18.30
N ALA A 116 -16.71 -5.95 -19.27
CA ALA A 116 -15.56 -5.28 -19.87
C ALA A 116 -15.86 -3.87 -20.44
N PRO A 117 -17.02 -3.59 -21.06
CA PRO A 117 -17.35 -2.24 -21.52
C PRO A 117 -17.43 -1.18 -20.42
N PHE A 118 -17.60 -1.57 -19.16
CA PHE A 118 -17.69 -0.66 -18.01
C PHE A 118 -16.34 -0.46 -17.30
N TYR A 119 -15.34 -1.30 -17.58
CA TYR A 119 -14.06 -1.31 -16.86
C TYR A 119 -12.98 -0.61 -17.69
N PRO A 120 -12.52 0.59 -17.30
CA PRO A 120 -11.49 1.31 -18.06
C PRO A 120 -10.15 0.56 -18.12
N SER A 121 -9.91 -0.36 -17.18
CA SER A 121 -8.76 -1.26 -17.12
C SER A 121 -8.74 -2.34 -18.21
N SER A 122 -9.87 -2.66 -18.84
CA SER A 122 -9.94 -3.52 -20.03
C SER A 122 -9.81 -2.75 -21.35
N GLY A 123 -9.36 -1.48 -21.30
CA GLY A 123 -9.22 -0.62 -22.47
C GLY A 123 -10.52 0.00 -22.97
N ALA A 124 -11.62 -0.17 -22.23
CA ALA A 124 -12.88 0.51 -22.53
C ALA A 124 -12.76 2.01 -22.27
N ASP A 125 -13.32 2.82 -23.15
CA ASP A 125 -13.63 4.22 -22.85
C ASP A 125 -15.05 4.27 -22.27
N PRO A 126 -15.24 4.56 -20.97
CA PRO A 126 -16.55 4.46 -20.34
C PRO A 126 -17.47 5.59 -20.81
N VAL A 127 -18.06 5.40 -22.00
CA VAL A 127 -19.18 6.21 -22.50
C VAL A 127 -20.49 5.81 -21.82
N LEU A 128 -20.52 4.61 -21.23
CA LEU A 128 -21.69 4.03 -20.57
C LEU A 128 -21.80 4.53 -19.13
N ASP A 129 -23.04 4.81 -18.71
CA ASP A 129 -23.36 5.13 -17.32
C ASP A 129 -22.94 3.96 -16.40
N PRO A 130 -22.03 4.20 -15.42
CA PRO A 130 -21.63 3.18 -14.45
C PRO A 130 -22.81 2.53 -13.71
N ALA A 131 -23.95 3.23 -13.57
CA ALA A 131 -25.16 2.68 -12.96
C ALA A 131 -25.71 1.46 -13.69
N VAL A 132 -25.44 1.31 -14.99
CA VAL A 132 -25.88 0.15 -15.80
C VAL A 132 -25.06 -1.10 -15.47
N ALA A 133 -23.80 -0.95 -15.05
CA ALA A 133 -22.89 -2.06 -14.73
C ALA A 133 -23.42 -2.97 -13.60
N ARG A 134 -24.36 -2.49 -12.76
CA ARG A 134 -24.95 -3.28 -11.66
C ARG A 134 -25.62 -4.57 -12.12
N ILE A 135 -26.19 -4.58 -13.33
CA ILE A 135 -26.91 -5.74 -13.88
C ILE A 135 -25.92 -6.86 -14.24
N PRO A 136 -24.96 -6.64 -15.17
CA PRO A 136 -23.96 -7.65 -15.48
C PRO A 136 -23.05 -7.98 -14.29
N PHE A 137 -22.83 -7.05 -13.35
CA PHE A 137 -22.10 -7.33 -12.11
C PHE A 137 -22.81 -8.37 -11.26
N ARG A 138 -24.09 -8.13 -10.95
CA ARG A 138 -24.89 -9.08 -10.16
C ARG A 138 -24.99 -10.43 -10.84
N GLN A 139 -25.15 -10.46 -12.17
CA GLN A 139 -25.16 -11.70 -12.94
C GLN A 139 -23.82 -12.44 -12.85
N THR A 140 -22.70 -11.72 -12.93
CA THR A 140 -21.35 -12.30 -12.74
C THR A 140 -21.19 -12.90 -11.34
N VAL A 141 -21.73 -12.26 -10.30
CA VAL A 141 -21.68 -12.81 -8.93
C VAL A 141 -22.43 -14.15 -8.83
N ILE A 142 -23.56 -14.28 -9.51
CA ILE A 142 -24.33 -15.53 -9.60
C ILE A 142 -23.51 -16.59 -10.36
N ASP A 143 -23.07 -16.27 -11.57
CA ASP A 143 -22.47 -17.24 -12.50
C ASP A 143 -21.05 -17.66 -12.12
N ARG A 144 -20.40 -16.90 -11.23
CA ARG A 144 -19.01 -17.11 -10.79
C ARG A 144 -18.90 -17.16 -9.26
N HIS A 145 -19.97 -17.59 -8.59
CA HIS A 145 -20.05 -17.68 -7.13
C HIS A 145 -18.82 -18.34 -6.50
N ASP A 146 -18.44 -19.55 -6.93
CA ASP A 146 -17.35 -20.31 -6.31
C ASP A 146 -15.97 -19.66 -6.54
N TRP A 147 -15.76 -19.07 -7.72
CA TRP A 147 -14.57 -18.29 -8.00
C TRP A 147 -14.45 -17.10 -7.05
N ILE A 148 -15.54 -16.36 -6.87
CA ILE A 148 -15.55 -15.20 -6.00
C ILE A 148 -15.30 -15.63 -4.56
N ARG A 149 -15.92 -16.72 -4.09
CA ARG A 149 -15.67 -17.27 -2.74
C ARG A 149 -14.21 -17.65 -2.53
N ASP A 150 -13.57 -18.32 -3.50
CA ASP A 150 -12.12 -18.57 -3.43
C ASP A 150 -11.34 -17.25 -3.31
N TRP A 151 -11.71 -16.26 -4.13
CA TRP A 151 -11.02 -14.97 -4.16
C TRP A 151 -11.15 -14.18 -2.84
N LEU A 152 -12.27 -14.29 -2.11
CA LEU A 152 -12.46 -13.62 -0.81
C LEU A 152 -11.41 -14.00 0.25
N THR A 153 -10.72 -15.13 0.07
CA THR A 153 -9.62 -15.55 0.95
C THR A 153 -8.35 -14.72 0.77
N ARG A 154 -8.28 -13.91 -0.30
CA ARG A 154 -7.10 -13.11 -0.66
C ARG A 154 -7.23 -11.69 -0.13
N PRO A 155 -6.42 -11.26 0.83
CA PRO A 155 -6.38 -9.86 1.22
C PRO A 155 -5.70 -9.01 0.13
N PRO A 156 -5.96 -7.69 0.08
CA PRO A 156 -5.20 -6.79 -0.79
C PRO A 156 -3.70 -6.84 -0.45
N GLN A 157 -2.90 -7.20 -1.45
CA GLN A 157 -1.45 -7.31 -1.37
C GLN A 157 -0.87 -6.55 -2.57
N THR A 158 -0.81 -5.21 -2.50
CA THR A 158 -0.47 -4.38 -3.68
C THR A 158 0.83 -3.62 -3.57
N ASN A 159 1.38 -3.42 -2.36
CA ASN A 159 2.51 -2.53 -2.04
C ASN A 159 2.79 -1.51 -3.16
N GLU A 160 1.95 -0.48 -3.24
CA GLU A 160 1.81 0.41 -4.39
C GLU A 160 3.13 0.91 -4.96
N VAL A 161 3.32 0.75 -6.28
CA VAL A 161 4.54 1.15 -7.02
C VAL A 161 4.86 2.63 -6.85
N GLY A 162 3.85 3.49 -6.73
CA GLY A 162 4.05 4.92 -6.46
C GLY A 162 4.81 5.21 -5.14
N ARG A 163 4.77 4.30 -4.15
CA ARG A 163 5.53 4.44 -2.89
C ARG A 163 7.04 4.32 -3.07
N ALA A 164 7.50 3.82 -4.21
CA ALA A 164 8.90 3.88 -4.59
C ALA A 164 9.45 5.32 -4.56
N VAL A 165 8.65 6.35 -4.83
CA VAL A 165 9.10 7.75 -4.82
C VAL A 165 9.61 8.19 -3.45
N PRO A 166 8.80 8.19 -2.36
CA PRO A 166 9.29 8.56 -1.04
C PRO A 166 10.39 7.60 -0.55
N LEU A 167 10.26 6.30 -0.80
CA LEU A 167 11.27 5.31 -0.38
C LEU A 167 12.64 5.59 -1.01
N LEU A 168 12.67 5.85 -2.32
CA LEU A 168 13.89 6.18 -3.07
C LEU A 168 14.46 7.54 -2.64
N ALA A 169 13.61 8.54 -2.37
CA ALA A 169 14.07 9.81 -1.82
C ALA A 169 14.79 9.61 -0.47
N GLY A 170 14.26 8.72 0.38
CA GLY A 170 14.92 8.36 1.64
C GLY A 170 16.21 7.58 1.44
N LEU A 171 16.25 6.66 0.47
CA LEU A 171 17.47 5.94 0.09
C LEU A 171 18.55 6.89 -0.42
N LEU A 172 18.20 7.87 -1.26
CA LEU A 172 19.13 8.89 -1.75
C LEU A 172 19.70 9.75 -0.62
N ALA A 173 18.89 10.09 0.38
CA ALA A 173 19.38 10.79 1.57
C ALA A 173 20.40 9.94 2.35
N ALA A 174 20.16 8.63 2.48
CA ALA A 174 21.11 7.72 3.12
C ALA A 174 22.42 7.57 2.34
N VAL A 175 22.33 7.38 1.01
CA VAL A 175 23.50 7.23 0.13
C VAL A 175 24.33 8.52 0.04
N ALA A 176 23.69 9.69 0.11
CA ALA A 176 24.40 10.98 0.13
C ALA A 176 25.32 11.13 1.36
N VAL A 177 24.96 10.50 2.48
CA VAL A 177 25.78 10.47 3.70
C VAL A 177 26.76 9.30 3.69
N THR A 178 26.34 8.14 3.15
CA THR A 178 27.14 6.91 3.12
C THR A 178 27.18 6.31 1.71
N PRO A 179 28.12 6.76 0.85
CA PRO A 179 28.16 6.40 -0.56
C PRO A 179 28.79 5.02 -0.79
N LEU A 180 28.14 3.97 -0.29
CA LEU A 180 28.51 2.57 -0.46
C LEU A 180 27.49 1.84 -1.37
N PRO A 181 27.88 0.72 -2.01
CA PRO A 181 26.93 -0.20 -2.64
C PRO A 181 25.81 -0.62 -1.68
N VAL A 182 24.58 -0.68 -2.17
CA VAL A 182 23.36 -0.85 -1.37
C VAL A 182 22.93 -2.30 -1.34
N ARG A 183 22.73 -2.83 -0.13
CA ARG A 183 21.95 -4.04 0.12
C ARG A 183 20.55 -3.61 0.53
N LEU A 184 19.57 -3.83 -0.34
CA LEU A 184 18.22 -3.32 -0.17
C LEU A 184 17.29 -4.42 0.38
N LEU A 185 16.73 -4.16 1.56
CA LEU A 185 15.88 -5.07 2.31
C LEU A 185 14.49 -4.46 2.49
N GLU A 186 13.42 -5.16 2.10
CA GLU A 186 12.04 -4.67 2.26
C GLU A 186 11.19 -5.55 3.18
N LEU A 187 10.57 -4.91 4.17
CA LEU A 187 9.58 -5.56 5.04
C LEU A 187 8.17 -5.36 4.47
N GLY A 188 7.35 -6.41 4.47
CA GLY A 188 5.98 -6.35 3.94
C GLY A 188 5.99 -6.12 2.42
N THR A 189 6.84 -6.87 1.72
CA THR A 189 7.19 -6.58 0.33
C THR A 189 6.05 -6.89 -0.65
N SER A 190 5.05 -7.68 -0.23
CA SER A 190 3.99 -8.20 -1.09
C SER A 190 4.56 -8.93 -2.32
N GLY A 191 4.52 -8.32 -3.50
CA GLY A 191 5.13 -8.84 -4.73
C GLY A 191 6.60 -8.44 -4.96
N GLY A 192 7.20 -7.66 -4.06
CA GLY A 192 8.57 -7.16 -4.19
C GLY A 192 8.83 -6.19 -5.34
N LEU A 193 7.78 -5.53 -5.84
CA LEU A 193 7.92 -4.59 -6.94
C LEU A 193 8.83 -3.40 -6.59
N ASN A 194 8.71 -2.87 -5.37
CA ASN A 194 9.47 -1.70 -4.92
C ASN A 194 10.96 -1.99 -4.66
N LEU A 195 11.37 -3.26 -4.46
CA LEU A 195 12.80 -3.65 -4.42
C LEU A 195 13.58 -3.33 -5.71
N ARG A 196 12.88 -2.96 -6.79
CA ARG A 196 13.44 -2.59 -8.10
C ARG A 196 13.29 -1.11 -8.41
N ALA A 197 13.04 -0.27 -7.39
CA ALA A 197 12.81 1.15 -7.56
C ALA A 197 13.97 1.90 -8.24
N ASP A 198 15.19 1.37 -8.18
CA ASP A 198 16.35 1.91 -8.89
C ASP A 198 16.27 1.76 -10.42
N HIS A 199 15.34 0.94 -10.91
CA HIS A 199 15.01 0.79 -12.32
C HIS A 199 13.77 1.60 -12.74
N PHE A 200 13.18 2.40 -11.84
CA PHE A 200 12.01 3.23 -12.16
C PHE A 200 12.42 4.63 -12.57
N ARG A 201 11.51 5.30 -13.29
CA ARG A 201 11.65 6.70 -13.69
C ARG A 201 10.63 7.55 -12.97
N TRP A 202 11.10 8.40 -12.08
CA TRP A 202 10.39 9.56 -11.54
C TRP A 202 10.76 10.84 -12.29
N ASP A 203 9.74 11.64 -12.54
CA ASP A 203 9.87 13.00 -13.06
C ASP A 203 8.99 13.93 -12.21
N SER A 204 9.44 15.17 -12.07
CA SER A 204 8.68 16.31 -11.57
C SER A 204 9.04 17.53 -12.42
N GLU A 205 8.49 18.70 -12.08
CA GLU A 205 8.83 19.95 -12.76
C GLU A 205 10.32 20.33 -12.62
N GLU A 206 10.97 19.94 -11.52
CA GLU A 206 12.34 20.37 -11.18
C GLU A 206 13.39 19.26 -11.24
N ILE A 207 13.00 17.99 -11.05
CA ILE A 207 13.94 16.86 -11.03
C ILE A 207 13.42 15.68 -11.86
N GLY A 208 14.35 14.92 -12.42
CA GLY A 208 14.09 13.59 -12.95
C GLY A 208 15.28 12.69 -12.65
N TRP A 209 15.05 11.42 -12.35
CA TRP A 209 16.13 10.48 -12.03
C TRP A 209 15.79 9.04 -12.41
N GLY A 210 16.81 8.20 -12.50
CA GLY A 210 16.64 6.82 -12.96
C GLY A 210 16.50 6.71 -14.49
N PRO A 211 16.38 5.47 -15.00
CA PRO A 211 16.54 5.17 -16.42
C PRO A 211 15.49 5.88 -17.29
N VAL A 212 15.91 6.57 -18.35
CA VAL A 212 15.01 7.32 -19.26
C VAL A 212 14.05 6.39 -20.00
N ASP A 213 14.45 5.13 -20.21
CA ASP A 213 13.73 4.08 -20.92
C ASP A 213 12.94 3.14 -19.99
N SER A 214 12.89 3.42 -18.69
CA SER A 214 12.11 2.63 -17.73
C SER A 214 10.64 2.49 -18.19
N PRO A 215 10.07 1.27 -18.16
CA PRO A 215 8.64 1.07 -18.42
C PRO A 215 7.78 1.58 -17.24
N VAL A 216 8.37 1.83 -16.07
CA VAL A 216 7.72 2.50 -14.94
C VAL A 216 8.03 3.99 -15.01
N ARG A 217 7.05 4.79 -15.43
CA ARG A 217 7.13 6.27 -15.41
C ARG A 217 6.20 6.85 -14.35
N ILE A 218 6.73 7.72 -13.52
CA ILE A 218 6.05 8.39 -12.41
C ILE A 218 6.23 9.90 -12.60
N THR A 219 5.31 10.53 -13.33
CA THR A 219 5.47 11.91 -13.84
C THR A 219 5.09 13.01 -12.86
N ASP A 220 4.35 12.67 -11.80
CA ASP A 220 3.93 13.58 -10.74
C ASP A 220 4.61 13.19 -9.41
N ALA A 221 5.92 12.90 -9.46
CA ALA A 221 6.62 12.35 -8.32
C ALA A 221 6.70 13.33 -7.15
N TRP A 222 6.84 14.63 -7.42
CA TRP A 222 6.96 15.66 -6.40
C TRP A 222 6.06 16.85 -6.68
N ARG A 223 5.38 17.37 -5.65
CA ARG A 223 4.51 18.54 -5.70
C ARG A 223 5.12 19.69 -4.91
N GLY A 224 5.14 20.86 -5.55
CA GLY A 224 5.74 22.07 -4.99
C GLY A 224 7.27 22.04 -5.06
N PRO A 225 7.95 22.99 -4.39
CA PRO A 225 9.40 23.11 -4.47
C PRO A 225 10.12 21.84 -4.02
N VAL A 226 11.15 21.44 -4.78
CA VAL A 226 11.99 20.30 -4.41
C VAL A 226 13.07 20.76 -3.42
N PRO A 227 13.20 20.12 -2.24
CA PRO A 227 14.22 20.49 -1.27
C PRO A 227 15.65 20.41 -1.84
N GLN A 228 16.52 21.33 -1.43
CA GLN A 228 17.91 21.39 -1.91
C GLN A 228 18.71 20.10 -1.65
N TRP A 229 18.42 19.42 -0.54
CA TRP A 229 19.07 18.14 -0.22
C TRP A 229 18.74 17.08 -1.29
N LEU A 230 17.50 17.05 -1.79
CA LEU A 230 17.04 16.07 -2.77
C LEU A 230 17.57 16.41 -4.17
N THR A 231 17.51 17.69 -4.58
CA THR A 231 18.09 18.12 -5.86
C THR A 231 19.60 17.86 -5.90
N SER A 232 20.31 18.07 -4.78
CA SER A 232 21.73 17.74 -4.67
C SER A 232 21.97 16.23 -4.71
N ALA A 233 21.21 15.43 -3.96
CA ALA A 233 21.38 13.97 -3.95
C ALA A 233 21.17 13.36 -5.34
N VAL A 234 20.13 13.79 -6.07
CA VAL A 234 19.84 13.36 -7.44
C VAL A 234 21.00 13.68 -8.40
N ARG A 235 21.63 14.86 -8.27
CA ARG A 235 22.77 15.26 -9.10
C ARG A 235 24.03 14.45 -8.82
N HIS A 236 24.33 14.19 -7.54
CA HIS A 236 25.55 13.46 -7.15
C HIS A 236 25.42 11.95 -7.32
N HIS A 237 24.20 11.42 -7.21
CA HIS A 237 23.91 9.99 -7.33
C HIS A 237 22.87 9.75 -8.43
N PRO A 238 23.21 9.96 -9.72
CA PRO A 238 22.28 9.73 -10.84
C PRO A 238 21.91 8.25 -11.03
N ARG A 239 22.63 7.35 -10.36
CA ARG A 239 22.38 5.92 -10.23
C ARG A 239 22.76 5.46 -8.83
N ILE A 240 22.09 4.43 -8.32
CA ILE A 240 22.45 3.74 -7.08
C ILE A 240 22.91 2.33 -7.46
N ASP A 241 24.04 1.90 -6.91
CA ASP A 241 24.55 0.54 -7.10
C ASP A 241 23.89 -0.40 -6.08
N VAL A 242 22.81 -1.07 -6.47
CA VAL A 242 22.09 -2.03 -5.62
C VAL A 242 22.62 -3.45 -5.88
N VAL A 243 23.40 -3.96 -4.94
CA VAL A 243 24.11 -5.26 -5.04
C VAL A 243 23.32 -6.44 -4.50
N GLU A 244 22.28 -6.18 -3.70
CA GLU A 244 21.40 -7.21 -3.12
C GLU A 244 19.98 -6.68 -2.98
N ARG A 245 19.00 -7.52 -3.31
CA ARG A 245 17.56 -7.22 -3.17
C ARG A 245 16.90 -8.39 -2.47
N ARG A 246 16.50 -8.21 -1.22
CA ARG A 246 15.75 -9.22 -0.46
C ARG A 246 14.55 -8.60 0.21
N GLY A 247 13.48 -9.37 0.38
CA GLY A 247 12.33 -8.92 1.13
C GLY A 247 11.63 -10.05 1.83
N CYS A 248 10.77 -9.71 2.78
CA CYS A 248 9.94 -10.68 3.47
C CYS A 248 8.46 -10.29 3.38
N ASP A 249 7.61 -11.31 3.30
CA ASP A 249 6.17 -11.19 3.46
C ASP A 249 5.61 -12.52 4.00
N PRO A 250 4.63 -12.53 4.91
CA PRO A 250 3.98 -13.77 5.34
C PRO A 250 3.15 -14.45 4.25
N THR A 251 2.76 -13.71 3.21
CA THR A 251 1.93 -14.19 2.10
C THR A 251 2.37 -13.53 0.77
N PRO A 252 3.61 -13.73 0.33
CA PRO A 252 4.17 -13.04 -0.82
C PRO A 252 3.44 -13.45 -2.09
N LEU A 253 3.30 -12.49 -3.00
CA LEU A 253 2.84 -12.74 -4.36
C LEU A 253 4.06 -12.93 -5.27
N ASN A 254 4.02 -13.89 -6.18
CA ASN A 254 5.08 -14.04 -7.18
C ASN A 254 4.75 -13.18 -8.42
N PRO A 255 5.43 -12.03 -8.66
CA PRO A 255 5.12 -11.17 -9.79
C PRO A 255 5.36 -11.83 -11.16
N LEU A 256 6.11 -12.93 -11.21
CA LEU A 256 6.38 -13.70 -12.44
C LEU A 256 5.28 -14.73 -12.75
N SER A 257 4.40 -15.00 -11.79
CA SER A 257 3.26 -15.90 -11.96
C SER A 257 2.09 -15.16 -12.61
N ALA A 258 1.47 -15.77 -13.62
CA ALA A 258 0.25 -15.24 -14.24
C ALA A 258 -0.89 -15.08 -13.23
N ARG A 259 -1.02 -16.00 -12.26
CA ARG A 259 -2.05 -15.98 -11.22
C ARG A 259 -1.87 -14.79 -10.27
N ASP A 260 -0.65 -14.54 -9.84
CA ASP A 260 -0.36 -13.52 -8.81
C ASP A 260 -0.23 -12.13 -9.43
N SER A 261 0.29 -12.03 -10.65
CA SER A 261 0.22 -10.78 -11.43
C SER A 261 -1.22 -10.37 -11.74
N LEU A 262 -2.12 -11.33 -12.02
CA LEU A 262 -3.56 -11.05 -12.10
C LEU A 262 -4.10 -10.54 -10.76
N ALA A 263 -3.70 -11.15 -9.65
CA ALA A 263 -4.12 -10.70 -8.31
C ALA A 263 -3.67 -9.26 -8.03
N LEU A 264 -2.39 -8.93 -8.28
CA LEU A 264 -1.87 -7.57 -8.16
C LEU A 264 -2.70 -6.56 -8.97
N ARG A 265 -3.05 -6.90 -10.21
CA ARG A 265 -3.85 -6.04 -11.10
C ARG A 265 -5.27 -5.86 -10.64
N ALA A 266 -5.90 -6.92 -10.17
CA ALA A 266 -7.29 -6.90 -9.77
C ALA A 266 -7.57 -5.95 -8.60
N TYR A 267 -6.60 -5.72 -7.73
CA TYR A 267 -6.70 -4.75 -6.63
C TYR A 267 -6.37 -3.30 -7.02
N VAL A 268 -5.89 -3.05 -8.24
CA VAL A 268 -5.84 -1.69 -8.80
C VAL A 268 -7.21 -1.36 -9.36
N TRP A 269 -7.82 -0.27 -8.91
CA TRP A 269 -9.20 0.02 -9.29
C TRP A 269 -9.32 0.32 -10.79
N PRO A 270 -10.42 -0.06 -11.45
CA PRO A 270 -10.57 0.01 -12.91
C PRO A 270 -10.33 1.40 -13.48
N ASP A 271 -10.76 2.45 -12.78
CA ASP A 271 -10.65 3.85 -13.19
C ASP A 271 -9.21 4.40 -13.07
N GLN A 272 -8.35 3.75 -12.28
CA GLN A 272 -7.02 4.24 -11.94
C GLN A 272 -5.96 3.80 -12.95
N ARG A 273 -6.17 4.14 -14.23
CA ARG A 273 -5.30 3.75 -15.35
C ARG A 273 -3.82 4.07 -15.11
N ALA A 274 -3.49 5.22 -14.54
CA ALA A 274 -2.11 5.59 -14.23
C ALA A 274 -1.44 4.62 -13.23
N ARG A 275 -2.19 4.12 -12.24
CA ARG A 275 -1.69 3.09 -11.31
C ARG A 275 -1.52 1.75 -12.02
N ALA A 276 -2.47 1.38 -12.88
CA ALA A 276 -2.39 0.14 -13.66
C ALA A 276 -1.14 0.15 -14.57
N THR A 277 -0.90 1.24 -15.30
CA THR A 277 0.29 1.40 -16.15
C THR A 277 1.60 1.31 -15.37
N ARG A 278 1.67 1.89 -14.16
CA ARG A 278 2.86 1.75 -13.30
C ARG A 278 3.06 0.31 -12.83
N LEU A 279 1.99 -0.37 -12.43
CA LEU A 279 2.04 -1.79 -12.05
C LEU A 279 2.49 -2.65 -13.24
N ASP A 280 1.96 -2.41 -14.43
CA ASP A 280 2.38 -3.05 -15.68
C ASP A 280 3.88 -2.94 -15.90
N GLY A 281 4.42 -1.73 -15.84
CA GLY A 281 5.85 -1.50 -15.98
C GLY A 281 6.66 -2.20 -14.89
N ALA A 282 6.17 -2.20 -13.64
CA ALA A 282 6.90 -2.82 -12.53
C ALA A 282 6.95 -4.34 -12.66
N LEU A 283 5.88 -4.95 -13.18
CA LEU A 283 5.85 -6.37 -13.54
C LEU A 283 6.83 -6.69 -14.67
N GLN A 284 6.97 -5.81 -15.67
CA GLN A 284 7.99 -5.97 -16.72
C GLN A 284 9.42 -5.87 -16.16
N VAL A 285 9.68 -4.90 -15.28
CA VAL A 285 10.99 -4.80 -14.59
C VAL A 285 11.26 -6.05 -13.75
N ALA A 286 10.25 -6.59 -13.07
CA ALA A 286 10.39 -7.78 -12.25
C ALA A 286 10.83 -9.02 -13.04
N GLN A 287 10.48 -9.12 -14.32
CA GLN A 287 10.93 -10.20 -15.22
C GLN A 287 12.43 -10.12 -15.55
N GLN A 288 13.03 -8.93 -15.48
CA GLN A 288 14.42 -8.69 -15.86
C GLN A 288 15.36 -8.58 -14.65
N VAL A 289 14.84 -8.06 -13.54
CA VAL A 289 15.63 -7.76 -12.33
C VAL A 289 15.18 -8.70 -11.21
N PRO A 290 15.98 -9.70 -10.81
CA PRO A 290 15.60 -10.62 -9.75
C PRO A 290 15.62 -9.95 -8.37
N ALA A 291 14.76 -10.45 -7.49
CA ALA A 291 14.76 -10.14 -6.05
C ALA A 291 14.32 -11.40 -5.31
N GLU A 292 14.95 -11.67 -4.17
CA GLU A 292 14.60 -12.82 -3.32
C GLU A 292 13.52 -12.40 -2.33
N ILE A 293 12.40 -13.11 -2.30
CA ILE A 293 11.31 -12.85 -1.36
C ILE A 293 11.10 -14.10 -0.52
N VAL A 294 11.25 -13.96 0.79
CA VAL A 294 11.10 -15.07 1.74
C VAL A 294 9.73 -15.02 2.43
N LEU A 295 9.16 -16.20 2.66
CA LEU A 295 7.89 -16.42 3.36
C LEU A 295 8.12 -16.32 4.88
N GLN A 296 8.30 -15.12 5.41
CA GLN A 296 8.64 -14.87 6.81
C GLN A 296 7.95 -13.61 7.35
N GLY A 297 7.77 -13.59 8.67
CA GLY A 297 7.47 -12.36 9.41
C GLY A 297 8.66 -11.39 9.40
N ALA A 298 8.38 -10.11 9.62
CA ALA A 298 9.39 -9.07 9.56
C ALA A 298 10.43 -9.19 10.69
N GLY A 299 10.01 -9.61 11.90
CA GLY A 299 10.91 -9.82 13.03
C GLY A 299 11.88 -10.97 12.78
N GLU A 300 11.38 -12.12 12.31
CA GLU A 300 12.20 -13.29 11.96
C GLU A 300 13.22 -12.95 10.86
N PHE A 301 12.79 -12.26 9.81
CA PHE A 301 13.66 -11.84 8.72
C PHE A 301 14.80 -10.92 9.18
N LEU A 302 14.50 -9.95 10.05
CA LEU A 302 15.51 -9.03 10.59
C LEU A 302 16.45 -9.71 11.60
N ALA A 303 15.97 -10.68 12.37
CA ALA A 303 16.80 -11.46 13.28
C ALA A 303 17.89 -12.25 12.53
N GLY A 304 17.61 -12.67 11.29
CA GLY A 304 18.58 -13.31 10.39
C GLY A 304 19.42 -12.33 9.55
N THR A 305 19.25 -11.03 9.71
CA THR A 305 19.93 -9.99 8.92
C THR A 305 21.16 -9.46 9.66
N GLU A 306 22.25 -9.22 8.93
CA GLU A 306 23.46 -8.58 9.45
C GLU A 306 23.90 -7.44 8.55
N VAL A 307 24.64 -6.46 9.11
CA VAL A 307 25.36 -5.46 8.31
C VAL A 307 26.60 -6.09 7.69
N VAL A 308 26.88 -5.77 6.43
CA VAL A 308 27.95 -6.43 5.66
C VAL A 308 29.03 -5.42 5.28
N PRO A 309 30.32 -5.73 5.51
CA PRO A 309 31.44 -4.88 5.08
C PRO A 309 31.40 -4.56 3.58
N GLY A 310 31.80 -3.34 3.23
CA GLY A 310 31.77 -2.79 1.88
C GLY A 310 30.38 -2.33 1.42
N THR A 311 29.35 -2.34 2.28
CA THR A 311 27.98 -2.02 1.86
C THR A 311 27.24 -1.09 2.82
N LEU A 312 26.23 -0.40 2.30
CA LEU A 312 25.14 0.20 3.07
C LEU A 312 23.95 -0.76 3.05
N THR A 313 23.66 -1.38 4.19
CA THR A 313 22.46 -2.20 4.38
C THR A 313 21.28 -1.28 4.69
N VAL A 314 20.31 -1.23 3.78
CA VAL A 314 19.11 -0.41 3.91
C VAL A 314 17.91 -1.30 4.13
N VAL A 315 17.31 -1.19 5.30
CA VAL A 315 15.97 -1.75 5.54
C VAL A 315 14.95 -0.66 5.27
N TRP A 316 13.98 -0.95 4.43
CA TRP A 316 12.86 -0.05 4.23
C TRP A 316 11.51 -0.74 4.28
N HIS A 317 10.47 0.04 4.55
CA HIS A 317 9.11 -0.47 4.60
C HIS A 317 8.11 0.65 4.35
N SER A 318 6.93 0.27 3.84
CA SER A 318 5.88 1.25 3.54
C SER A 318 4.47 0.79 3.90
N VAL A 319 3.79 1.59 4.71
CA VAL A 319 2.37 1.43 5.09
C VAL A 319 2.06 0.00 5.54
N MET A 320 3.00 -0.66 6.22
CA MET A 320 2.85 -2.05 6.64
C MET A 320 2.60 -2.17 8.13
N ARG A 321 3.07 -1.19 8.92
CA ARG A 321 3.04 -1.25 10.40
C ARG A 321 1.64 -1.49 10.96
N GLN A 322 0.63 -0.89 10.35
CA GLN A 322 -0.77 -1.03 10.77
C GLN A 322 -1.34 -2.45 10.59
N TYR A 323 -0.71 -3.29 9.79
CA TYR A 323 -1.10 -4.68 9.55
C TYR A 323 -0.33 -5.67 10.42
N VAL A 324 0.63 -5.19 11.22
CA VAL A 324 1.49 -6.02 12.06
C VAL A 324 1.03 -5.97 13.51
N ALA A 325 0.94 -7.15 14.13
CA ALA A 325 0.61 -7.26 15.55
C ALA A 325 1.63 -6.49 16.40
N ALA A 326 1.17 -5.89 17.51
CA ALA A 326 2.02 -5.06 18.35
C ALA A 326 3.28 -5.78 18.86
N ASP A 327 3.18 -7.08 19.12
CA ASP A 327 4.28 -7.92 19.62
C ASP A 327 5.34 -8.14 18.54
N GLU A 328 4.90 -8.46 17.32
CA GLU A 328 5.77 -8.58 16.14
C GLU A 328 6.47 -7.24 15.85
N TRP A 329 5.76 -6.11 15.93
CA TRP A 329 6.38 -4.80 15.69
C TRP A 329 7.39 -4.40 16.77
N ARG A 330 7.21 -4.85 18.02
CA ARG A 330 8.24 -4.69 19.06
C ARG A 330 9.51 -5.48 18.71
N ALA A 331 9.38 -6.70 18.19
CA ALA A 331 10.51 -7.48 17.71
C ALA A 331 11.22 -6.79 16.54
N VAL A 332 10.47 -6.30 15.55
CA VAL A 332 11.00 -5.49 14.43
C VAL A 332 11.80 -4.29 14.94
N THR A 333 11.26 -3.54 15.89
CA THR A 333 11.93 -2.35 16.45
C THR A 333 13.25 -2.73 17.12
N ALA A 334 13.27 -3.80 17.93
CA ALA A 334 14.48 -4.28 18.59
C ALA A 334 15.57 -4.71 17.59
N GLU A 335 15.20 -5.39 16.51
CA GLU A 335 16.15 -5.81 15.47
C GLU A 335 16.68 -4.63 14.65
N LEU A 336 15.82 -3.66 14.33
CA LEU A 336 16.25 -2.41 13.70
C LEU A 336 17.26 -1.66 14.60
N ASP A 337 17.09 -1.67 15.92
CA ASP A 337 18.03 -1.06 16.86
C ASP A 337 19.35 -1.84 16.98
N ARG A 338 19.29 -3.17 16.91
CA ARG A 338 20.49 -4.02 16.85
C ARG A 338 21.33 -3.73 15.59
N LEU A 339 20.69 -3.64 14.43
CA LEU A 339 21.36 -3.33 13.15
C LEU A 339 21.96 -1.92 13.15
N ALA A 340 21.22 -0.94 13.67
CA ALA A 340 21.72 0.42 13.89
C ALA A 340 22.94 0.44 14.81
N ALA A 341 22.92 -0.33 15.89
CA ALA A 341 24.04 -0.45 16.81
C ALA A 341 25.28 -1.12 16.15
N ALA A 342 25.07 -2.07 15.24
CA ALA A 342 26.15 -2.75 14.52
C ALA A 342 26.79 -1.90 13.40
N SER A 343 26.15 -0.80 12.99
CA SER A 343 26.60 0.09 11.91
C SER A 343 28.01 0.66 12.16
N ARG A 344 28.86 0.61 11.14
CA ARG A 344 30.23 1.14 11.13
C ARG A 344 30.54 1.81 9.78
N PRO A 345 31.62 2.61 9.66
CA PRO A 345 31.95 3.30 8.41
C PRO A 345 32.13 2.37 7.19
N ASP A 346 32.60 1.14 7.41
CA ASP A 346 32.82 0.13 6.37
C ASP A 346 31.64 -0.84 6.22
N ALA A 347 30.68 -0.86 7.14
CA ALA A 347 29.51 -1.74 7.14
C ALA A 347 28.31 -0.96 7.72
N ALA A 348 27.69 -0.14 6.88
CA ALA A 348 26.73 0.85 7.32
C ALA A 348 25.30 0.32 7.32
N PHE A 349 24.44 0.95 8.12
CA PHE A 349 23.01 0.66 8.18
C PHE A 349 22.17 1.93 8.02
N ALA A 350 21.06 1.82 7.30
CA ALA A 350 20.01 2.82 7.32
C ALA A 350 18.62 2.17 7.36
N CYS A 351 17.66 2.87 7.99
CA CYS A 351 16.25 2.50 7.99
C CYS A 351 15.45 3.61 7.31
N VAL A 352 14.70 3.27 6.26
CA VAL A 352 13.80 4.20 5.54
C VAL A 352 12.36 3.76 5.76
N ALA A 353 11.54 4.59 6.40
CA ALA A 353 10.16 4.26 6.69
C ALA A 353 9.20 5.26 6.04
N PHE A 354 8.20 4.74 5.32
CA PHE A 354 7.09 5.52 4.80
C PHE A 354 5.77 5.05 5.44
N GLU A 355 5.35 5.70 6.52
CA GLU A 355 4.24 5.22 7.35
C GLU A 355 3.24 6.35 7.72
N PRO A 356 1.95 6.03 7.92
CA PRO A 356 1.03 6.95 8.55
C PRO A 356 1.46 7.23 10.00
N GLN A 357 1.60 8.50 10.37
CA GLN A 357 2.02 8.91 11.71
C GLN A 357 1.38 10.24 12.12
N GLY A 358 0.97 10.33 13.39
CA GLY A 358 0.37 11.55 13.94
C GLY A 358 -0.91 11.94 13.19
N ASN A 359 -0.90 13.10 12.52
CA ASN A 359 -2.03 13.66 11.78
C ASN A 359 -2.14 13.18 10.31
N SER A 360 -1.55 12.04 9.96
CA SER A 360 -1.60 11.49 8.61
C SER A 360 -3.03 11.17 8.15
N ASP A 361 -3.41 11.76 7.04
CA ASP A 361 -4.67 11.52 6.33
C ASP A 361 -4.48 11.81 4.82
N ASP A 362 -5.57 11.76 4.04
CA ASP A 362 -5.54 12.04 2.60
C ASP A 362 -5.17 13.51 2.26
N ARG A 363 -5.04 14.40 3.25
CA ARG A 363 -4.67 15.81 3.04
C ARG A 363 -3.21 16.05 3.44
N ASN A 364 -2.82 15.50 4.58
CA ASN A 364 -1.53 15.69 5.21
C ASN A 364 -0.51 14.65 4.78
N GLY A 365 -0.91 13.55 4.13
CA GLY A 365 -0.02 12.50 3.69
C GLY A 365 0.68 11.74 4.82
N PHE A 366 1.42 10.72 4.41
CA PHE A 366 2.23 9.86 5.27
C PHE A 366 3.65 10.39 5.35
N ARG A 367 4.36 10.06 6.44
CA ARG A 367 5.70 10.60 6.70
C ARG A 367 6.76 9.70 6.10
N LEU A 368 7.74 10.31 5.45
CA LEU A 368 9.01 9.68 5.10
C LEU A 368 10.03 10.01 6.20
N THR A 369 10.51 9.00 6.90
CA THR A 369 11.59 9.11 7.89
C THR A 369 12.80 8.29 7.50
N VAL A 370 13.99 8.82 7.76
CA VAL A 370 15.26 8.12 7.55
C VAL A 370 16.07 8.15 8.83
N ARG A 371 16.60 6.98 9.22
CA ARG A 371 17.59 6.83 10.29
C ARG A 371 18.86 6.24 9.70
N ILE A 372 20.03 6.83 10.00
CA ILE A 372 21.33 6.36 9.53
C ILE A 372 22.16 5.96 10.75
N GLY A 373 22.65 4.73 10.78
CA GLY A 373 23.37 4.18 11.93
C GLY A 373 22.59 4.36 13.23
N ARG A 374 23.24 4.95 14.23
CA ARG A 374 22.72 5.19 15.58
C ARG A 374 22.02 6.54 15.76
N ASP A 375 21.91 7.33 14.70
CA ASP A 375 21.28 8.65 14.78
C ASP A 375 19.77 8.54 15.06
N GLU A 376 19.15 9.63 15.46
CA GLU A 376 17.70 9.71 15.59
C GLU A 376 17.03 9.75 14.19
N PRO A 377 15.86 9.11 14.01
CA PRO A 377 15.11 9.20 12.76
C PRO A 377 14.75 10.66 12.42
N THR A 378 15.09 11.10 11.21
CA THR A 378 14.76 12.43 10.70
C THR A 378 13.61 12.35 9.71
N ILE A 379 12.64 13.27 9.80
CA ILE A 379 11.56 13.40 8.81
C ILE A 379 12.08 14.19 7.61
N LEU A 380 12.03 13.60 6.43
CA LEU A 380 12.53 14.24 5.20
C LEU A 380 11.42 14.85 4.35
N ALA A 381 10.27 14.19 4.29
CA ALA A 381 9.19 14.55 3.38
C ALA A 381 7.86 13.95 3.83
N ARG A 382 6.81 14.30 3.11
CA ARG A 382 5.52 13.62 3.16
C ARG A 382 5.07 13.21 1.77
N ALA A 383 4.20 12.23 1.67
CA ALA A 383 3.58 11.87 0.40
C ALA A 383 2.16 11.34 0.60
N MET A 384 1.34 11.38 -0.45
CA MET A 384 0.01 10.78 -0.42
C MET A 384 0.09 9.27 -0.11
N PRO A 385 -0.98 8.61 0.37
CA PRO A 385 -0.93 7.19 0.77
C PRO A 385 -0.40 6.21 -0.30
N HIS A 386 -0.59 6.56 -1.58
CA HIS A 386 -0.09 5.82 -2.74
C HIS A 386 1.33 6.22 -3.17
N GLY A 387 2.02 7.05 -2.37
CA GLY A 387 3.39 7.52 -2.59
C GLY A 387 3.53 8.75 -3.48
N VAL A 388 2.52 9.09 -4.27
CA VAL A 388 2.57 10.19 -5.25
C VAL A 388 1.36 11.12 -5.17
N PRO A 389 1.55 12.45 -5.26
CA PRO A 389 2.86 13.12 -5.21
C PRO A 389 3.47 13.06 -3.80
N ALA A 390 4.80 13.02 -3.74
CA ALA A 390 5.56 13.42 -2.56
C ALA A 390 5.66 14.95 -2.49
N PHE A 391 5.93 15.49 -1.32
CA PHE A 391 6.04 16.93 -1.10
C PHE A 391 6.90 17.19 0.14
N ALA A 392 7.49 18.39 0.18
CA ALA A 392 8.30 18.80 1.32
C ALA A 392 7.48 18.72 2.61
N TYR A 393 8.11 18.21 3.67
CA TYR A 393 7.60 18.39 5.01
C TYR A 393 8.03 19.78 5.47
N PRO A 394 7.11 20.71 5.75
CA PRO A 394 7.48 21.88 6.53
C PRO A 394 7.79 21.37 7.94
N ALA A 395 9.06 21.06 8.20
CA ALA A 395 9.60 21.35 9.51
C ALA A 395 9.65 22.89 9.55
N ASP A 396 8.73 23.49 10.31
CA ASP A 396 8.49 24.93 10.46
C ASP A 396 7.48 25.55 9.46
N GLN A 397 6.19 25.45 9.82
CA GLN A 397 5.35 26.65 10.00
C GLN A 397 5.06 26.80 11.49
#